data_AF-A0A8W8J166-F1
#
_entry.id   AF-A0A8W8J166-F1
#
_cell.length_a   1.000
_cell.length_b   1.000
_cell.length_c   1.000
_cell.angle_alpha   90.00
_cell.angle_beta   90.00
_cell.angle_gamma   90.00
#
_symmetry.space_group_name_H-M   'P 1'
#
loop_
_entity.id
_entity.type
_entity.pdbx_description
1 polymer ?
#
loop_
_entity_poly.entity_id
_entity_poly.type
_entity_poly.pdbx_seq_one_letter_code
_entity_poly.pdbx_strand_id
1 'polypeptide(L)'
;ERIPERVVHAKGAGAFGYFECTHDITKYTKAKPFEFVGKKTPLAVRFSTVGGESGSADTARDPRGFAVKMYTEEGNWDIVGNNTPIFFIRDPMLFPSFIHTQKRNPQTHLKDPDMFWDFITLRPETTHQVSFLFSDRGTPDGYRRMNGYGSHTFKLVNKEGKPVYCKFHWKCDQGIKNLMSDEAAQLATDDPDYAIRDLYNHISEGDFPSWSLKIQVMTFEEAEKFRYNPFDLTKIWPQGEFPLLPVGRMVLNRNPKNYFAEVEQIAFSPVHMIPGVEASPDKMLQGRLFSYSDTHRHRLGSNYLQIPVNCPFNARTKNYQRDGPQCVDDNQGGAPNYFPNSFSGPVDNPSNLESEFSISGDVKRYNTADEDNYSQVGVFWRKVLKPAERQRLVENIAGHAINASDFLQKRVVKNFSQADPEYGRAIQEKLDQLKAQRKAKSGVSAQL
;
A
#
# COMPACT_ATOMS: atom_id res chain seq x y z
N GLU A 1 23.83 -11.56 11.17
CA GLU A 1 23.37 -11.96 9.82
C GLU A 1 21.86 -11.90 9.63
N ARG A 2 21.05 -12.42 10.57
CA ARG A 2 19.58 -12.26 10.52
C ARG A 2 19.15 -11.09 11.42
N ILE A 3 18.12 -10.38 10.98
CA ILE A 3 17.34 -9.42 11.75
C ILE A 3 15.87 -9.85 11.65
N PRO A 4 14.96 -9.34 12.51
CA PRO A 4 13.55 -9.60 12.32
C PRO A 4 13.10 -9.20 10.91
N GLU A 5 12.33 -10.05 10.24
CA GLU A 5 11.67 -9.64 9.00
C GLU A 5 10.62 -8.56 9.28
N ARG A 6 10.10 -7.92 8.23
CA ARG A 6 8.96 -7.02 8.40
C ARG A 6 7.74 -7.82 8.84
N VAL A 7 7.03 -7.34 9.86
CA VAL A 7 5.80 -7.98 10.37
C VAL A 7 4.74 -8.18 9.28
N VAL A 8 4.72 -7.29 8.29
CA VAL A 8 3.94 -7.39 7.04
C VAL A 8 4.86 -7.05 5.88
N HIS A 9 4.58 -7.56 4.68
CA HIS A 9 5.39 -7.30 3.49
C HIS A 9 6.85 -7.79 3.59
N ALA A 10 7.07 -8.96 4.20
CA ALA A 10 8.40 -9.54 4.40
C ALA A 10 9.08 -9.88 3.06
N LYS A 11 8.43 -10.62 2.16
CA LYS A 11 8.96 -10.96 0.83
C LYS A 11 8.86 -9.77 -0.13
N GLY A 12 9.95 -9.42 -0.82
CA GLY A 12 9.93 -8.32 -1.77
C GLY A 12 11.19 -8.14 -2.61
N ALA A 13 11.17 -7.16 -3.50
CA ALA A 13 12.30 -6.73 -4.32
C ALA A 13 12.48 -5.22 -4.21
N GLY A 14 13.71 -4.74 -4.35
CA GLY A 14 14.03 -3.32 -4.32
C GLY A 14 14.87 -2.89 -5.51
N ALA A 15 14.70 -1.64 -5.92
CA ALA A 15 15.46 -1.03 -7.00
C ALA A 15 15.53 0.50 -6.79
N PHE A 16 16.43 1.14 -7.53
CA PHE A 16 16.70 2.57 -7.44
C PHE A 16 16.55 3.24 -8.78
N GLY A 17 16.39 4.56 -8.74
CA GLY A 17 16.45 5.40 -9.93
C GLY A 17 16.10 6.83 -9.60
N TYR A 18 15.22 7.44 -10.40
CA TYR A 18 14.84 8.84 -10.23
C TYR A 18 13.37 9.09 -10.54
N PHE A 19 12.83 10.13 -9.91
CA PHE A 19 11.60 10.79 -10.31
C PHE A 19 11.96 12.02 -11.14
N GLU A 20 11.22 12.27 -12.22
CA GLU A 20 11.34 13.43 -13.09
C GLU A 20 9.99 14.17 -13.12
N CYS A 21 9.97 15.43 -12.71
CA CYS A 21 8.79 16.28 -12.85
C CYS A 21 8.54 16.57 -14.33
N THR A 22 7.32 16.35 -14.82
CA THR A 22 6.97 16.55 -16.24
C THR A 22 5.87 17.59 -16.46
N HIS A 23 5.11 17.90 -15.40
CA HIS A 23 4.00 18.83 -15.45
C HIS A 23 4.02 19.71 -14.19
N ASP A 24 3.70 20.98 -14.37
CA ASP A 24 3.64 21.93 -13.27
C ASP A 24 2.37 21.73 -12.43
N ILE A 25 2.57 21.39 -11.15
CA ILE A 25 1.51 21.29 -10.13
C ILE A 25 1.75 22.22 -8.94
N THR A 26 2.65 23.20 -9.07
CA THR A 26 3.05 24.11 -7.99
C THR A 26 1.89 24.94 -7.44
N LYS A 27 0.83 25.12 -8.22
CA LYS A 27 -0.45 25.69 -7.75
C LYS A 27 -1.09 24.92 -6.59
N TYR A 28 -0.78 23.63 -6.44
CA TYR A 28 -1.32 22.76 -5.38
C TYR A 28 -0.31 22.49 -4.26
N THR A 29 0.99 22.54 -4.53
CA THR A 29 2.02 22.12 -3.57
C THR A 29 3.32 22.90 -3.71
N LYS A 30 3.95 23.22 -2.57
CA LYS A 30 5.30 23.80 -2.50
C LYS A 30 6.42 22.73 -2.47
N ALA A 31 6.08 21.45 -2.55
CA ALA A 31 7.02 20.35 -2.37
C ALA A 31 8.15 20.32 -3.41
N LYS A 32 9.39 20.18 -2.94
CA LYS A 32 10.61 20.30 -3.75
C LYS A 32 10.72 19.36 -4.96
N PRO A 33 10.25 18.10 -4.95
CA PRO A 33 10.28 17.26 -6.14
C PRO A 33 9.49 17.81 -7.33
N PHE A 34 8.54 18.71 -7.09
CA PHE A 34 7.63 19.27 -8.11
C PHE A 34 7.95 20.72 -8.47
N GLU A 35 9.07 21.26 -8.00
CA GLU A 35 9.41 22.69 -8.05
C GLU A 35 9.48 23.27 -9.47
N PHE A 36 9.96 22.49 -10.44
CA PHE A 36 9.96 22.85 -11.85
C PHE A 36 9.97 21.61 -12.74
N VAL A 37 9.41 21.73 -13.95
CA VAL A 37 9.43 20.67 -14.96
C VAL A 37 10.87 20.36 -15.38
N GLY A 38 11.21 19.08 -15.45
CA GLY A 38 12.56 18.57 -15.71
C GLY A 38 13.40 18.34 -14.46
N LYS A 39 12.94 18.76 -13.26
CA LYS A 39 13.64 18.46 -12.01
C LYS A 39 13.70 16.95 -11.78
N LYS A 40 14.90 16.43 -11.51
CA LYS A 40 15.13 15.03 -11.16
C LYS A 40 15.45 14.87 -9.68
N THR A 41 14.76 13.95 -9.03
CA THR A 41 14.95 13.61 -7.62
C THR A 41 15.34 12.13 -7.51
N PRO A 42 16.49 11.79 -6.89
CA PRO A 42 16.85 10.40 -6.66
C PRO A 42 15.78 9.68 -5.83
N LEU A 43 15.56 8.40 -6.10
CA LEU A 43 14.61 7.59 -5.34
C LEU A 43 15.02 6.13 -5.16
N ALA A 44 14.39 5.50 -4.17
CA ALA A 44 14.42 4.06 -3.92
C ALA A 44 13.00 3.52 -3.88
N VAL A 45 12.79 2.31 -4.42
CA VAL A 45 11.51 1.62 -4.40
C VAL A 45 11.69 0.24 -3.79
N ARG A 46 10.68 -0.20 -3.03
CA ARG A 46 10.51 -1.60 -2.66
C ARG A 46 9.10 -2.07 -3.01
N PHE A 47 9.04 -3.18 -3.73
CA PHE A 47 7.85 -3.96 -3.98
C PHE A 47 7.80 -5.17 -3.07
N SER A 48 6.60 -5.70 -2.81
CA SER A 48 6.45 -6.84 -1.91
C SER A 48 5.09 -7.52 -2.05
N THR A 49 4.97 -8.77 -1.58
CA THR A 49 3.67 -9.34 -1.15
C THR A 49 3.31 -8.79 0.24
N VAL A 50 2.29 -9.32 0.93
CA VAL A 50 1.83 -8.84 2.25
C VAL A 50 1.86 -9.94 3.32
N GLY A 51 1.11 -11.02 3.11
CA GLY A 51 0.81 -12.03 4.13
C GLY A 51 1.96 -13.03 4.34
N GLY A 52 2.71 -13.31 3.28
CA GLY A 52 3.83 -14.26 3.29
C GLY A 52 5.06 -13.77 4.05
N GLU A 53 5.80 -14.73 4.62
CA GLU A 53 7.10 -14.52 5.28
C GLU A 53 8.23 -14.41 4.23
N SER A 54 9.47 -14.17 4.67
CA SER A 54 10.63 -13.89 3.78
C SER A 54 10.91 -14.95 2.71
N GLY A 55 10.52 -16.21 2.94
CA GLY A 55 10.70 -17.31 1.98
C GLY A 55 9.45 -17.71 1.19
N SER A 56 8.38 -16.91 1.26
CA SER A 56 7.13 -17.18 0.52
C SER A 56 7.27 -16.89 -0.98
N ALA A 57 6.40 -17.46 -1.80
CA ALA A 57 6.41 -17.28 -3.26
C ALA A 57 5.88 -15.90 -3.69
N ASP A 58 6.55 -15.30 -4.68
CA ASP A 58 6.22 -13.97 -5.22
C ASP A 58 4.88 -13.92 -5.97
N THR A 59 4.45 -15.04 -6.55
CA THR A 59 3.26 -15.15 -7.41
C THR A 59 1.97 -15.47 -6.65
N ALA A 60 1.99 -15.46 -5.32
CA ALA A 60 0.80 -15.67 -4.50
C ALA A 60 -0.27 -14.58 -4.72
N ARG A 61 -1.56 -14.94 -4.64
CA ARG A 61 -2.66 -13.95 -4.64
C ARG A 61 -2.60 -13.11 -3.37
N ASP A 62 -2.29 -11.83 -3.50
CA ASP A 62 -2.06 -10.91 -2.38
C ASP A 62 -2.08 -9.46 -2.92
N PRO A 63 -2.38 -8.42 -2.13
CA PRO A 63 -1.98 -7.07 -2.52
C PRO A 63 -0.45 -7.02 -2.73
N ARG A 64 0.03 -6.03 -3.47
CA ARG A 64 1.45 -5.76 -3.58
C ARG A 64 1.80 -4.44 -2.95
N GLY A 65 2.82 -4.44 -2.10
CA GLY A 65 3.45 -3.21 -1.62
C GLY A 65 4.11 -2.47 -2.77
N PHE A 66 4.00 -1.15 -2.74
CA PHE A 66 4.63 -0.24 -3.71
C PHE A 66 5.10 0.99 -2.94
N ALA A 67 6.22 0.85 -2.23
CA ALA A 67 6.78 1.92 -1.41
C ALA A 67 7.85 2.69 -2.18
N VAL A 68 7.72 4.01 -2.24
CA VAL A 68 8.65 4.93 -2.93
C VAL A 68 9.23 5.91 -1.91
N LYS A 69 10.57 6.03 -1.87
CA LYS A 69 11.32 7.01 -1.08
C LYS A 69 11.99 7.98 -2.04
N MET A 70 11.66 9.25 -1.98
CA MET A 70 12.34 10.32 -2.71
C MET A 70 13.33 11.02 -1.79
N TYR A 71 14.58 11.12 -2.21
CA TYR A 71 15.65 11.80 -1.46
C TYR A 71 15.68 13.28 -1.84
N THR A 72 14.89 14.10 -1.15
CA THR A 72 14.71 15.51 -1.47
C THR A 72 15.64 16.41 -0.66
N GLU A 73 15.80 17.66 -1.10
CA GLU A 73 16.61 18.67 -0.42
C GLU A 73 16.02 19.10 0.94
N GLU A 74 14.74 18.79 1.18
CA GLU A 74 14.01 19.06 2.44
C GLU A 74 13.77 17.80 3.27
N GLY A 75 14.51 16.72 2.98
CA GLY A 75 14.43 15.45 3.67
C GLY A 75 13.88 14.33 2.78
N ASN A 76 13.76 13.13 3.34
CA ASN A 76 13.15 12.01 2.64
C ASN A 76 11.63 12.18 2.61
N TRP A 77 11.03 11.93 1.46
CA TRP A 77 9.57 11.79 1.33
C TRP A 77 9.22 10.34 0.97
N ASP A 78 8.44 9.69 1.82
CA ASP A 78 8.02 8.30 1.62
C ASP A 78 6.53 8.19 1.26
N ILE A 79 6.25 7.78 0.02
CA ILE A 79 4.91 7.36 -0.42
C ILE A 79 4.82 5.84 -0.27
N VAL A 80 4.29 5.40 0.87
CA VAL A 80 4.23 3.97 1.21
C VAL A 80 2.92 3.37 0.70
N GLY A 81 2.87 3.16 -0.61
CA GLY A 81 1.69 2.74 -1.35
C GLY A 81 1.50 1.23 -1.48
N ASN A 82 0.43 0.87 -2.19
CA ASN A 82 0.10 -0.49 -2.63
C ASN A 82 -0.29 -0.50 -4.12
N ASN A 83 -0.45 -1.68 -4.72
CA ASN A 83 -0.97 -1.84 -6.08
C ASN A 83 -2.50 -1.70 -6.20
N THR A 84 -3.16 -1.24 -5.13
CA THR A 84 -4.60 -1.00 -5.05
C THR A 84 -4.89 0.41 -4.53
N PRO A 85 -5.91 1.11 -5.05
CA PRO A 85 -6.29 2.44 -4.56
C PRO A 85 -7.03 2.42 -3.21
N ILE A 86 -7.37 1.25 -2.69
CA ILE A 86 -8.17 1.05 -1.47
C ILE A 86 -7.54 0.01 -0.55
N PHE A 87 -8.10 -0.15 0.65
CA PHE A 87 -7.71 -1.21 1.57
C PHE A 87 -8.93 -1.94 2.15
N PHE A 88 -8.68 -3.02 2.89
CA PHE A 88 -9.71 -3.88 3.47
C PHE A 88 -10.50 -3.20 4.59
N ILE A 89 -9.85 -2.33 5.35
CA ILE A 89 -10.41 -1.72 6.56
C ILE A 89 -10.18 -0.21 6.53
N ARG A 90 -11.00 0.51 7.29
CA ARG A 90 -10.97 1.98 7.40
C ARG A 90 -10.67 2.50 8.80
N ASP A 91 -10.30 1.62 9.73
CA ASP A 91 -9.90 1.97 11.09
C ASP A 91 -8.67 1.15 11.51
N PRO A 92 -7.58 1.81 11.96
CA PRO A 92 -6.31 1.14 12.23
C PRO A 92 -6.36 0.19 13.43
N MET A 93 -7.36 0.32 14.31
CA MET A 93 -7.53 -0.61 15.44
C MET A 93 -7.75 -2.05 14.98
N LEU A 94 -8.32 -2.24 13.79
CA LEU A 94 -8.57 -3.54 13.21
C LEU A 94 -7.35 -4.13 12.50
N PHE A 95 -6.28 -3.34 12.28
CA PHE A 95 -5.15 -3.77 11.46
C PHE A 95 -4.41 -4.99 12.02
N PRO A 96 -4.06 -5.08 13.32
CA PRO A 96 -3.41 -6.28 13.85
C PRO A 96 -4.29 -7.52 13.70
N SER A 97 -5.58 -7.43 14.05
CA SER A 97 -6.54 -8.53 13.89
C SER A 97 -6.68 -8.95 12.43
N PHE A 98 -6.80 -8.00 11.51
CA PHE A 98 -6.81 -8.26 10.07
C PHE A 98 -5.55 -9.02 9.65
N ILE A 99 -4.35 -8.53 9.99
CA ILE A 99 -3.09 -9.18 9.61
C ILE A 99 -2.97 -10.60 10.18
N HIS A 100 -3.42 -10.85 11.41
CA HIS A 100 -3.45 -12.21 11.96
C HIS A 100 -4.27 -13.17 11.08
N THR A 101 -5.42 -12.72 10.57
CA THR A 101 -6.31 -13.53 9.71
C THR A 101 -5.71 -13.87 8.34
N GLN A 102 -4.77 -13.06 7.86
CA GLN A 102 -4.06 -13.27 6.59
C GLN A 102 -2.82 -14.16 6.76
N LYS A 103 -2.43 -14.45 8.00
CA LYS A 103 -1.23 -15.20 8.36
C LYS A 103 -1.61 -16.57 8.90
N ARG A 104 -0.86 -17.06 9.87
CA ARG A 104 -0.88 -18.45 10.32
C ARG A 104 -1.75 -18.60 11.55
N ASN A 105 -2.51 -19.68 11.61
CA ASN A 105 -3.25 -20.06 12.80
C ASN A 105 -2.27 -20.26 13.97
N PRO A 106 -2.60 -19.76 15.18
CA PRO A 106 -1.67 -19.74 16.31
C PRO A 106 -1.32 -21.13 16.85
N GLN A 107 -2.17 -22.15 16.62
CA GLN A 107 -1.91 -23.52 17.07
C GLN A 107 -1.26 -24.37 15.97
N THR A 108 -1.81 -24.32 14.75
CA THR A 108 -1.37 -25.23 13.67
C THR A 108 -0.23 -24.67 12.85
N HIS A 109 0.01 -23.36 12.92
CA HIS A 109 0.96 -22.63 12.08
C HIS A 109 0.67 -22.70 10.56
N LEU A 110 -0.53 -23.16 10.18
CA LEU A 110 -1.02 -23.25 8.80
C LEU A 110 -1.83 -22.02 8.41
N LYS A 111 -2.03 -21.79 7.11
CA LYS A 111 -3.04 -20.85 6.62
C LYS A 111 -4.43 -21.41 6.90
N ASP A 112 -5.36 -20.54 7.26
CA ASP A 112 -6.67 -20.92 7.80
C ASP A 112 -7.80 -20.14 7.09
N PRO A 113 -8.56 -20.81 6.20
CA PRO A 113 -9.69 -20.20 5.50
C PRO A 113 -10.81 -19.72 6.43
N ASP A 114 -11.00 -20.34 7.61
CA ASP A 114 -12.01 -19.90 8.57
C ASP A 114 -11.58 -18.59 9.21
N MET A 115 -10.31 -18.46 9.62
CA MET A 115 -9.79 -17.17 10.12
C MET A 115 -9.94 -16.06 9.08
N PHE A 116 -9.59 -16.33 7.83
CA PHE A 116 -9.73 -15.36 6.74
C PHE A 116 -11.19 -14.96 6.54
N TRP A 117 -12.08 -15.93 6.29
CA TRP A 117 -13.45 -15.61 5.90
C TRP A 117 -14.32 -15.17 7.08
N ASP A 118 -14.05 -15.57 8.31
CA ASP A 118 -14.81 -15.07 9.46
C ASP A 118 -14.59 -13.57 9.65
N PHE A 119 -13.33 -13.12 9.68
CA PHE A 119 -13.05 -11.68 9.77
C PHE A 119 -13.62 -10.91 8.58
N ILE A 120 -13.33 -11.36 7.35
CA ILE A 120 -13.79 -10.69 6.12
C ILE A 120 -15.32 -10.57 6.09
N THR A 121 -16.03 -11.62 6.50
CA THR A 121 -17.49 -11.62 6.42
C THR A 121 -18.17 -10.89 7.58
N LEU A 122 -17.51 -10.74 8.73
CA LEU A 122 -17.98 -9.88 9.84
C LEU A 122 -17.68 -8.40 9.62
N ARG A 123 -16.74 -8.07 8.73
CA ARG A 123 -16.31 -6.70 8.41
C ARG A 123 -16.68 -6.36 6.96
N PRO A 124 -17.94 -5.97 6.69
CA PRO A 124 -18.43 -5.74 5.33
C PRO A 124 -17.67 -4.63 4.57
N GLU A 125 -16.99 -3.72 5.27
CA GLU A 125 -16.10 -2.73 4.66
C GLU A 125 -14.97 -3.33 3.81
N THR A 126 -14.64 -4.61 4.04
CA THR A 126 -13.61 -5.36 3.29
C THR A 126 -14.02 -5.73 1.88
N THR A 127 -15.33 -5.73 1.58
CA THR A 127 -15.91 -6.29 0.34
C THR A 127 -15.29 -5.70 -0.92
N HIS A 128 -14.96 -4.40 -0.92
CA HIS A 128 -14.37 -3.72 -2.08
C HIS A 128 -12.95 -4.23 -2.39
N GLN A 129 -12.08 -4.24 -1.39
CA GLN A 129 -10.70 -4.71 -1.56
C GLN A 129 -10.64 -6.23 -1.77
N VAL A 130 -11.55 -7.01 -1.17
CA VAL A 130 -11.65 -8.45 -1.46
C VAL A 130 -12.03 -8.68 -2.92
N SER A 131 -12.98 -7.90 -3.46
CA SER A 131 -13.32 -7.98 -4.89
C SER A 131 -12.13 -7.63 -5.78
N PHE A 132 -11.32 -6.63 -5.41
CA PHE A 132 -10.09 -6.31 -6.13
C PHE A 132 -9.05 -7.44 -6.03
N LEU A 133 -8.81 -7.97 -4.83
CA LEU A 133 -7.85 -9.03 -4.56
C LEU A 133 -8.16 -10.33 -5.33
N PHE A 134 -9.42 -10.72 -5.40
CA PHE A 134 -9.82 -11.94 -6.10
C PHE A 134 -10.07 -11.73 -7.60
N SER A 135 -9.98 -10.50 -8.10
CA SER A 135 -9.93 -10.24 -9.54
C SER A 135 -8.59 -10.70 -10.13
N ASP A 136 -8.46 -10.62 -11.45
CA ASP A 136 -7.20 -10.92 -12.13
C ASP A 136 -6.02 -10.11 -11.57
N ARG A 137 -6.26 -8.90 -11.05
CA ARG A 137 -5.22 -8.01 -10.50
C ARG A 137 -4.63 -8.46 -9.15
N GLY A 138 -5.14 -9.56 -8.58
CA GLY A 138 -4.58 -10.15 -7.36
C GLY A 138 -3.25 -10.87 -7.54
N THR A 139 -2.88 -11.18 -8.78
CA THR A 139 -1.67 -11.93 -9.16
C THR A 139 -0.98 -11.23 -10.34
N PRO A 140 -0.39 -10.03 -10.13
CA PRO A 140 0.30 -9.32 -11.21
C PRO A 140 1.49 -10.14 -11.75
N ASP A 141 1.75 -10.00 -13.05
CA ASP A 141 2.89 -10.61 -13.73
C ASP A 141 4.16 -9.80 -13.47
N GLY A 142 4.82 -10.12 -12.35
CA GLY A 142 5.96 -9.37 -11.85
C GLY A 142 5.57 -7.99 -11.33
N TYR A 143 6.54 -7.29 -10.75
CA TYR A 143 6.30 -5.97 -10.15
C TYR A 143 6.16 -4.85 -11.19
N ARG A 144 6.71 -5.04 -12.40
CA ARG A 144 6.72 -4.01 -13.45
C ARG A 144 5.37 -3.82 -14.16
N ARG A 145 4.46 -4.80 -14.06
CA ARG A 145 3.17 -4.82 -14.78
C ARG A 145 1.96 -4.48 -13.89
N MET A 146 2.20 -3.75 -12.79
CA MET A 146 1.15 -3.29 -11.88
C MET A 146 1.22 -1.78 -11.64
N ASN A 147 0.08 -1.15 -11.38
CA ASN A 147 0.04 0.23 -10.89
C ASN A 147 0.49 0.30 -9.42
N GLY A 148 0.81 1.51 -8.97
CA GLY A 148 0.95 1.87 -7.56
C GLY A 148 -0.02 2.99 -7.18
N TYR A 149 -0.35 3.07 -5.91
CA TYR A 149 -1.27 4.07 -5.38
C TYR A 149 -0.83 4.46 -3.97
N GLY A 150 -0.95 5.74 -3.62
CA GLY A 150 -0.85 6.16 -2.22
C GLY A 150 -2.01 5.62 -1.36
N SER A 151 -3.10 5.22 -2.02
CA SER A 151 -4.38 4.73 -1.47
C SER A 151 -5.11 5.78 -0.62
N HIS A 152 -4.48 6.27 0.44
CA HIS A 152 -4.98 7.31 1.31
C HIS A 152 -5.23 8.62 0.57
N THR A 153 -6.14 9.40 1.14
CA THR A 153 -6.19 10.84 0.87
C THR A 153 -5.01 11.49 1.59
N PHE A 154 -4.30 12.38 0.92
CA PHE A 154 -3.26 13.24 1.49
C PHE A 154 -3.68 14.70 1.31
N LYS A 155 -2.95 15.62 1.93
CA LYS A 155 -3.13 17.06 1.76
C LYS A 155 -1.90 17.65 1.07
N LEU A 156 -2.12 18.51 0.09
CA LEU A 156 -1.08 19.29 -0.59
C LEU A 156 -1.24 20.74 -0.20
N VAL A 157 -0.14 21.43 0.07
CA VAL A 157 -0.13 22.83 0.50
C VAL A 157 0.79 23.63 -0.41
N ASN A 158 0.25 24.66 -1.06
CA ASN A 158 1.01 25.48 -2.00
C ASN A 158 1.85 26.58 -1.30
N LYS A 159 2.52 27.44 -2.08
CA LYS A 159 3.39 28.51 -1.55
C LYS A 159 2.61 29.59 -0.79
N GLU A 160 1.33 29.77 -1.09
CA GLU A 160 0.43 30.70 -0.40
C GLU A 160 -0.22 30.08 0.85
N GLY A 161 0.17 28.85 1.23
CA GLY A 161 -0.41 28.16 2.39
C GLY A 161 -1.80 27.59 2.14
N LYS A 162 -2.28 27.52 0.89
CA LYS A 162 -3.62 27.03 0.57
C LYS A 162 -3.62 25.51 0.43
N PRO A 163 -4.41 24.77 1.25
CA PRO A 163 -4.45 23.32 1.19
C PRO A 163 -5.49 22.81 0.18
N VAL A 164 -5.20 21.67 -0.44
CA VAL A 164 -6.17 20.82 -1.16
C VAL A 164 -5.95 19.36 -0.76
N TYR A 165 -6.97 18.52 -0.87
CA TYR A 165 -6.79 17.08 -0.74
C TYR A 165 -6.34 16.46 -2.07
N CYS A 166 -5.61 15.35 -1.99
CA CYS A 166 -5.18 14.61 -3.17
C CYS A 166 -5.13 13.08 -2.98
N LYS A 167 -5.08 12.37 -4.11
CA LYS A 167 -4.75 10.93 -4.20
C LYS A 167 -3.57 10.76 -5.16
N PHE A 168 -2.56 9.98 -4.79
CA PHE A 168 -1.43 9.65 -5.67
C PHE A 168 -1.66 8.35 -6.47
N HIS A 169 -1.36 8.38 -7.76
CA HIS A 169 -1.50 7.25 -8.69
C HIS A 169 -0.23 7.08 -9.53
N TRP A 170 0.50 5.98 -9.34
CA TRP A 170 1.59 5.54 -10.21
C TRP A 170 1.04 4.61 -11.29
N LYS A 171 0.94 5.09 -12.52
CA LYS A 171 0.45 4.29 -13.65
C LYS A 171 1.61 3.58 -14.33
N CYS A 172 1.52 2.26 -14.43
CA CYS A 172 2.49 1.41 -15.13
C CYS A 172 2.55 1.79 -16.62
N ASP A 173 3.76 2.09 -17.12
CA ASP A 173 3.97 2.48 -18.51
C ASP A 173 4.15 1.26 -19.44
N GLN A 174 4.38 0.08 -18.86
CA GLN A 174 4.53 -1.20 -19.55
C GLN A 174 3.17 -1.85 -19.87
N GLY A 175 2.08 -1.33 -19.31
CA GLY A 175 0.76 -1.95 -19.40
C GLY A 175 0.55 -3.05 -18.35
N ILE A 176 -0.70 -3.15 -17.88
CA ILE A 176 -1.09 -4.11 -16.86
C ILE A 176 -1.13 -5.53 -17.43
N LYS A 177 -0.49 -6.47 -16.73
CA LYS A 177 -0.52 -7.90 -17.03
C LYS A 177 -0.59 -8.69 -15.72
N ASN A 178 -1.36 -9.77 -15.73
CA ASN A 178 -1.58 -10.63 -14.58
C ASN A 178 -1.38 -12.10 -14.96
N LEU A 179 -0.99 -12.91 -13.99
CA LEU A 179 -0.88 -14.36 -14.09
C LEU A 179 -2.23 -15.00 -13.80
N MET A 180 -2.59 -16.02 -14.58
CA MET A 180 -3.73 -16.86 -14.26
C MET A 180 -3.41 -17.79 -13.09
N SER A 181 -4.43 -18.33 -12.42
CA SER A 181 -4.25 -19.05 -11.15
C SER A 181 -3.38 -20.32 -11.27
N ASP A 182 -3.43 -21.01 -12.42
CA ASP A 182 -2.59 -22.18 -12.75
C ASP A 182 -1.14 -21.80 -13.03
N GLU A 183 -0.91 -20.78 -13.86
CA GLU A 183 0.42 -20.23 -14.15
C GLU A 183 1.10 -19.71 -12.89
N ALA A 184 0.37 -18.97 -12.04
CA ALA A 184 0.89 -18.47 -10.77
C ALA A 184 1.28 -19.60 -9.81
N ALA A 185 0.51 -20.69 -9.77
CA ALA A 185 0.79 -21.86 -8.94
C ALA A 185 2.01 -22.64 -9.43
N GLN A 186 2.18 -22.77 -10.75
CA GLN A 186 3.37 -23.38 -11.34
C GLN A 186 4.62 -22.57 -11.01
N LEU A 187 4.59 -21.25 -11.24
CA LEU A 187 5.70 -20.36 -10.90
C LEU A 187 6.02 -20.34 -9.40
N ALA A 188 5.02 -20.46 -8.52
CA ALA A 188 5.26 -20.54 -7.08
C ALA A 188 6.10 -21.76 -6.68
N THR A 189 6.09 -22.81 -7.49
CA THR A 189 6.88 -24.04 -7.29
C THR A 189 8.23 -23.95 -7.99
N ASP A 190 8.23 -23.50 -9.25
CA ASP A 190 9.43 -23.51 -10.10
C ASP A 190 10.39 -22.35 -9.79
N ASP A 191 9.85 -21.17 -9.47
CA ASP A 191 10.62 -19.96 -9.18
C ASP A 191 9.90 -19.10 -8.13
N PRO A 192 10.01 -19.43 -6.82
CA PRO A 192 9.36 -18.64 -5.77
C PRO A 192 9.85 -17.19 -5.71
N ASP A 193 10.95 -16.85 -6.39
CA ASP A 193 11.55 -15.51 -6.51
C ASP A 193 11.30 -14.85 -7.88
N TYR A 194 10.26 -15.30 -8.59
CA TYR A 194 9.90 -14.83 -9.94
C TYR A 194 9.92 -13.31 -10.10
N ALA A 195 9.28 -12.56 -9.19
CA ALA A 195 9.15 -11.12 -9.34
C ALA A 195 10.44 -10.37 -8.98
N ILE A 196 11.25 -10.93 -8.07
CA ILE A 196 12.62 -10.46 -7.82
C ILE A 196 13.47 -10.64 -9.10
N ARG A 197 13.44 -11.83 -9.71
CA ARG A 197 14.21 -12.15 -10.92
C ARG A 197 13.78 -11.29 -12.11
N ASP A 198 12.47 -11.16 -12.35
CA ASP A 198 11.91 -10.30 -13.40
C ASP A 198 12.44 -8.87 -13.28
N LEU A 199 12.32 -8.25 -12.10
CA LEU A 199 12.76 -6.87 -11.90
C LEU A 199 14.28 -6.72 -12.10
N TYR A 200 15.05 -7.64 -11.52
CA TYR A 200 16.51 -7.60 -11.59
C TYR A 200 17.02 -7.72 -13.03
N ASN A 201 16.50 -8.68 -13.79
CA ASN A 201 16.96 -8.95 -15.15
C ASN A 201 16.67 -7.77 -16.07
N HIS A 202 15.44 -7.24 -16.07
CA HIS A 202 15.08 -6.12 -16.94
C HIS A 202 15.91 -4.86 -16.66
N ILE A 203 16.20 -4.56 -15.39
CA ILE A 203 17.11 -3.45 -15.05
C ILE A 203 18.55 -3.75 -15.53
N SER A 204 19.03 -4.98 -15.39
CA SER A 204 20.39 -5.37 -15.82
C SER A 204 20.56 -5.32 -17.34
N GLU A 205 19.49 -5.59 -18.08
CA GLU A 205 19.43 -5.58 -19.55
C GLU A 205 19.16 -4.19 -20.14
N GLY A 206 18.91 -3.19 -19.31
CA GLY A 206 18.59 -1.82 -19.75
C GLY A 206 17.13 -1.58 -20.12
N ASP A 207 16.23 -2.56 -19.95
CA ASP A 207 14.77 -2.40 -20.04
C ASP A 207 14.21 -1.80 -18.76
N PHE A 208 14.54 -0.54 -18.51
CA PHE A 208 14.21 0.15 -17.26
C PHE A 208 12.70 0.35 -17.09
N PRO A 209 12.08 -0.24 -16.05
CA PRO A 209 10.67 -0.02 -15.84
C PRO A 209 10.39 1.41 -15.34
N SER A 210 9.31 2.00 -15.85
CA SER A 210 8.83 3.32 -15.46
C SER A 210 7.35 3.35 -15.08
N TRP A 211 6.99 4.37 -14.29
CA TRP A 211 5.61 4.69 -13.91
C TRP A 211 5.34 6.18 -14.01
N SER A 212 4.23 6.55 -14.62
CA SER A 212 3.73 7.92 -14.66
C SER A 212 2.98 8.28 -13.37
N LEU A 213 3.47 9.26 -12.60
CA LEU A 213 2.76 9.85 -11.47
C LEU A 213 1.62 10.73 -11.95
N LYS A 214 0.43 10.47 -11.40
CA LYS A 214 -0.75 11.32 -11.53
C LYS A 214 -1.35 11.60 -10.15
N ILE A 215 -2.06 12.71 -10.03
CA ILE A 215 -2.84 13.05 -8.85
C ILE A 215 -4.31 13.28 -9.20
N GLN A 216 -5.20 12.93 -8.27
CA GLN A 216 -6.53 13.55 -8.21
C GLN A 216 -6.44 14.69 -7.18
N VAL A 217 -7.22 15.75 -7.38
CA VAL A 217 -7.30 16.89 -6.45
C VAL A 217 -8.75 17.12 -6.09
N MET A 218 -9.02 17.37 -4.81
CA MET A 218 -10.33 17.69 -4.25
C MET A 218 -10.18 18.89 -3.33
N THR A 219 -11.01 19.92 -3.49
CA THR A 219 -11.00 21.07 -2.57
C THR A 219 -11.65 20.71 -1.24
N PHE A 220 -11.48 21.55 -0.22
CA PHE A 220 -12.14 21.35 1.08
C PHE A 220 -13.66 21.46 0.94
N GLU A 221 -14.16 22.37 0.10
CA GLU A 221 -15.60 22.52 -0.15
C GLU A 221 -16.20 21.31 -0.90
N GLU A 222 -15.43 20.69 -1.79
CA GLU A 222 -15.83 19.45 -2.46
C GLU A 222 -15.84 18.27 -1.47
N ALA A 223 -14.87 18.21 -0.55
CA ALA A 223 -14.79 17.18 0.48
C ALA A 223 -16.01 17.19 1.42
N GLU A 224 -16.46 18.38 1.85
CA GLU A 224 -17.66 18.55 2.69
C GLU A 224 -18.96 18.10 1.99
N LYS A 225 -18.99 18.17 0.66
CA LYS A 225 -20.16 17.81 -0.16
C LYS A 225 -20.06 16.40 -0.75
N PHE A 226 -18.94 15.72 -0.55
CA PHE A 226 -18.73 14.42 -1.16
C PHE A 226 -19.64 13.39 -0.51
N ARG A 227 -20.35 12.61 -1.34
CA ARG A 227 -21.38 11.66 -0.91
C ARG A 227 -20.87 10.49 -0.04
N TYR A 228 -19.56 10.27 -0.04
CA TYR A 228 -18.88 9.33 0.83
C TYR A 228 -17.92 10.12 1.70
N ASN A 229 -17.50 9.55 2.83
CA ASN A 229 -16.34 10.06 3.54
C ASN A 229 -15.11 10.07 2.61
N PRO A 230 -14.56 11.25 2.24
CA PRO A 230 -13.44 11.36 1.29
C PRO A 230 -12.13 10.80 1.86
N PHE A 231 -12.10 10.48 3.16
CA PHE A 231 -10.98 9.93 3.92
C PHE A 231 -11.16 8.44 4.25
N ASP A 232 -12.24 7.81 3.78
CA ASP A 232 -12.44 6.37 3.93
C ASP A 232 -11.55 5.59 2.94
N LEU A 233 -10.57 4.84 3.48
CA LEU A 233 -9.62 4.06 2.70
C LEU A 233 -10.26 2.91 1.90
N THR A 234 -11.53 2.58 2.14
CA THR A 234 -12.27 1.57 1.36
C THR A 234 -12.97 2.17 0.14
N LYS A 235 -12.83 3.49 -0.09
CA LYS A 235 -13.46 4.24 -1.19
C LYS A 235 -12.44 4.82 -2.16
N ILE A 236 -12.84 4.86 -3.43
CA ILE A 236 -12.15 5.63 -4.47
C ILE A 236 -12.87 6.95 -4.72
N TRP A 237 -12.13 7.93 -5.24
CA TRP A 237 -12.71 9.11 -5.88
C TRP A 237 -12.94 8.79 -7.37
N PRO A 238 -14.18 8.83 -7.88
CA PRO A 238 -14.46 8.48 -9.27
C PRO A 238 -13.69 9.40 -10.23
N GLN A 239 -13.00 8.80 -11.21
CA GLN A 239 -12.17 9.57 -12.14
C GLN A 239 -12.98 10.48 -13.08
N GLY A 240 -14.28 10.22 -13.25
CA GLY A 240 -15.18 11.10 -13.99
C GLY A 240 -15.54 12.39 -13.24
N GLU A 241 -15.41 12.39 -11.91
CA GLU A 241 -15.63 13.57 -11.05
C GLU A 241 -14.30 14.24 -10.70
N PHE A 242 -13.27 13.44 -10.41
CA PHE A 242 -11.93 13.91 -10.06
C PHE A 242 -10.92 13.33 -11.06
N PRO A 243 -10.67 14.00 -12.20
CA PRO A 243 -9.79 13.47 -13.24
C PRO A 243 -8.33 13.35 -12.78
N LEU A 244 -7.58 12.46 -13.43
CA LEU A 244 -6.16 12.27 -13.16
C LEU A 244 -5.32 13.35 -13.84
N LEU A 245 -4.70 14.21 -13.04
CA LEU A 245 -3.76 15.23 -13.47
C LEU A 245 -2.35 14.64 -13.56
N PRO A 246 -1.63 14.78 -14.68
CA PRO A 246 -0.25 14.32 -14.79
C PRO A 246 0.70 15.14 -13.91
N VAL A 247 1.76 14.51 -13.39
CA VAL A 247 2.77 15.17 -12.54
C VAL A 247 4.18 14.90 -13.03
N GLY A 248 4.56 13.63 -13.18
CA GLY A 248 5.94 13.24 -13.42
C GLY A 248 6.07 11.77 -13.77
N ARG A 249 7.32 11.30 -13.85
CA ARG A 249 7.62 9.90 -14.16
C ARG A 249 8.73 9.39 -13.26
N MET A 250 8.54 8.21 -12.71
CA MET A 250 9.59 7.45 -12.05
C MET A 250 10.21 6.46 -13.05
N VAL A 251 11.53 6.32 -13.02
CA VAL A 251 12.28 5.30 -13.76
C VAL A 251 13.17 4.55 -12.79
N LEU A 252 13.13 3.21 -12.81
CA LEU A 252 14.03 2.35 -12.03
C LEU A 252 15.13 1.83 -12.95
N ASN A 253 16.36 2.28 -12.71
CA ASN A 253 17.49 2.05 -13.61
C ASN A 253 18.74 1.51 -12.90
N ARG A 254 18.62 1.10 -11.64
CA ARG A 254 19.74 0.56 -10.88
C ARG A 254 19.28 -0.52 -9.90
N ASN A 255 19.86 -1.71 -10.05
CA ASN A 255 19.71 -2.79 -9.07
C ASN A 255 20.48 -2.48 -7.77
N PRO A 256 20.05 -3.04 -6.63
CA PRO A 256 20.82 -2.97 -5.39
C PRO A 256 22.16 -3.66 -5.56
N LYS A 257 23.23 -3.12 -4.97
CA LYS A 257 24.54 -3.81 -4.96
C LYS A 257 24.58 -4.92 -3.93
N ASN A 258 23.95 -4.69 -2.77
CA ASN A 258 23.74 -5.70 -1.74
C ASN A 258 22.29 -5.69 -1.27
N TYR A 259 21.56 -6.78 -1.50
CA TYR A 259 20.13 -6.87 -1.17
C TYR A 259 19.87 -6.61 0.32
N PHE A 260 20.69 -7.18 1.23
CA PHE A 260 20.46 -7.01 2.66
C PHE A 260 20.63 -5.55 3.10
N ALA A 261 21.69 -4.89 2.67
CA ALA A 261 21.98 -3.49 3.01
C ALA A 261 20.96 -2.51 2.42
N GLU A 262 20.53 -2.75 1.18
CA GLU A 262 19.78 -1.77 0.39
C GLU A 262 18.28 -2.07 0.28
N VAL A 263 17.86 -3.31 0.53
CA VAL A 263 16.45 -3.74 0.40
C VAL A 263 15.93 -4.33 1.70
N GLU A 264 16.65 -5.21 2.38
CA GLU A 264 16.15 -5.75 3.64
C GLU A 264 16.11 -4.67 4.73
N GLN A 265 17.15 -3.84 4.81
CA GLN A 265 17.26 -2.76 5.79
C GLN A 265 16.58 -1.43 5.39
N ILE A 266 15.99 -1.33 4.19
CA ILE A 266 15.26 -0.11 3.82
C ILE A 266 14.01 0.08 4.70
N ALA A 267 13.73 1.31 5.06
CA ALA A 267 12.65 1.70 5.96
C ALA A 267 11.88 2.88 5.35
N PHE A 268 10.59 2.67 5.07
CA PHE A 268 9.69 3.69 4.55
C PHE A 268 8.67 4.05 5.63
N SER A 269 8.53 5.32 5.99
CA SER A 269 7.57 5.74 7.01
C SER A 269 6.60 6.77 6.45
N PRO A 270 5.27 6.56 6.49
CA PRO A 270 4.29 7.56 6.01
C PRO A 270 4.38 8.92 6.72
N VAL A 271 5.01 9.00 7.89
CA VAL A 271 5.27 10.28 8.57
C VAL A 271 6.43 11.07 7.97
N HIS A 272 7.27 10.45 7.14
CA HIS A 272 8.29 11.16 6.37
C HIS A 272 7.63 11.91 5.21
N MET A 273 7.02 13.04 5.55
CA MET A 273 6.51 14.03 4.62
C MET A 273 7.38 15.28 4.65
N ILE A 274 7.38 16.02 3.54
CA ILE A 274 8.17 17.25 3.36
C ILE A 274 7.23 18.45 3.25
N PRO A 275 7.72 19.69 3.46
CA PRO A 275 6.90 20.88 3.28
C PRO A 275 6.10 20.87 1.98
N GLY A 276 4.78 21.10 2.09
CA GLY A 276 3.86 21.05 0.95
C GLY A 276 3.14 19.71 0.75
N VAL A 277 3.46 18.68 1.53
CA VAL A 277 2.72 17.42 1.62
C VAL A 277 2.40 17.12 3.08
N GLU A 278 1.15 16.86 3.39
CA GLU A 278 0.65 16.63 4.75
C GLU A 278 -0.33 15.44 4.79
N ALA A 279 -0.56 14.91 5.98
CA ALA A 279 -1.57 13.88 6.20
C ALA A 279 -3.00 14.45 6.11
N SER A 280 -3.95 13.61 5.70
CA SER A 280 -5.39 13.87 5.85
C SER A 280 -5.92 13.22 7.13
N PRO A 281 -7.18 13.48 7.54
CA PRO A 281 -7.79 12.82 8.69
C PRO A 281 -8.25 11.37 8.41
N ASP A 282 -7.78 10.72 7.34
CA ASP A 282 -7.97 9.28 7.12
C ASP A 282 -7.44 8.50 8.33
N LYS A 283 -8.34 7.85 9.07
CA LYS A 283 -8.01 7.12 10.30
C LYS A 283 -6.91 6.09 10.10
N MET A 284 -6.91 5.39 8.97
CA MET A 284 -5.87 4.40 8.67
C MET A 284 -4.53 5.09 8.46
N LEU A 285 -4.49 6.20 7.71
CA LEU A 285 -3.26 6.99 7.55
C LEU A 285 -2.73 7.45 8.92
N GLN A 286 -3.59 7.98 9.78
CA GLN A 286 -3.23 8.44 11.12
C GLN A 286 -2.55 7.34 11.96
N GLY A 287 -3.09 6.11 11.96
CA GLY A 287 -2.43 4.98 12.63
C GLY A 287 -1.08 4.59 12.02
N ARG A 288 -0.89 4.83 10.72
CA ARG A 288 0.38 4.58 10.02
C ARG A 288 1.47 5.62 10.32
N LEU A 289 1.10 6.85 10.70
CA LEU A 289 2.08 7.88 11.09
C LEU A 289 2.90 7.46 12.32
N PHE A 290 2.29 6.66 13.21
CA PHE A 290 2.97 6.09 14.38
C PHE A 290 3.68 4.77 14.06
N SER A 291 2.94 3.79 13.54
CA SER A 291 3.36 2.38 13.56
C SER A 291 4.63 2.05 12.79
N TYR A 292 4.95 2.79 11.72
CA TYR A 292 6.13 2.49 10.89
C TYR A 292 7.42 2.87 11.60
N SER A 293 7.50 4.07 12.16
CA SER A 293 8.68 4.49 12.91
C SER A 293 8.90 3.62 14.15
N ASP A 294 7.82 3.18 14.79
CA ASP A 294 7.87 2.24 15.91
C ASP A 294 8.45 0.87 15.51
N THR A 295 7.88 0.22 14.49
CA THR A 295 8.36 -1.10 14.05
C THR A 295 9.79 -1.04 13.49
N HIS A 296 10.23 0.09 12.91
CA HIS A 296 11.60 0.25 12.45
C HIS A 296 12.61 0.34 13.60
N ARG A 297 12.28 1.04 14.69
CA ARG A 297 13.13 1.09 15.88
C ARG A 297 13.34 -0.30 16.48
N HIS A 298 12.31 -1.15 16.45
CA HIS A 298 12.42 -2.55 16.85
C HIS A 298 13.24 -3.38 15.85
N ARG A 299 12.89 -3.33 14.56
CA ARG A 299 13.44 -4.21 13.52
C ARG A 299 14.91 -3.90 13.18
N LEU A 300 15.28 -2.63 13.16
CA LEU A 300 16.56 -2.14 12.67
C LEU A 300 17.39 -1.41 13.74
N GLY A 301 16.79 -1.03 14.86
CA GLY A 301 17.43 -0.25 15.92
C GLY A 301 17.01 1.23 15.92
N SER A 302 17.29 1.93 17.02
CA SER A 302 16.90 3.34 17.20
C SER A 302 17.50 4.26 16.14
N ASN A 303 18.73 3.97 15.70
CA ASN A 303 19.50 4.75 14.74
C ASN A 303 19.35 4.24 13.29
N TYR A 304 18.26 3.55 12.95
CA TYR A 304 18.06 2.98 11.61
C TYR A 304 18.12 4.00 10.45
N LEU A 305 17.90 5.30 10.75
CA LEU A 305 18.03 6.39 9.79
C LEU A 305 19.50 6.70 9.42
N GLN A 306 20.48 6.21 10.19
CA GLN A 306 21.91 6.28 9.83
C GLN A 306 22.32 5.18 8.83
N ILE A 307 21.48 4.15 8.61
CA ILE A 307 21.73 3.15 7.57
C ILE A 307 21.69 3.87 6.20
N PRO A 308 22.69 3.67 5.31
CA PRO A 308 22.85 4.51 4.11
C PRO A 308 21.60 4.66 3.23
N VAL A 309 20.82 3.59 3.05
CA VAL A 309 19.60 3.64 2.22
C VAL A 309 18.46 4.45 2.85
N ASN A 310 18.48 4.61 4.18
CA ASN A 310 17.46 5.34 4.94
C ASN A 310 17.87 6.79 5.23
N CYS A 311 19.17 7.09 5.14
CA CYS A 311 19.72 8.41 5.37
C CYS A 311 19.10 9.43 4.40
N PRO A 312 18.64 10.60 4.88
CA PRO A 312 18.22 11.70 4.03
C PRO A 312 19.45 12.44 3.46
N PHE A 313 20.28 11.74 2.69
CA PHE A 313 21.60 12.21 2.25
C PHE A 313 21.57 13.49 1.41
N ASN A 314 20.42 13.82 0.82
CA ASN A 314 20.24 15.03 0.02
C ASN A 314 19.81 16.25 0.86
N ALA A 315 19.55 16.05 2.15
CA ALA A 315 19.20 17.08 3.11
C ALA A 315 20.28 17.20 4.20
N ARG A 316 20.30 18.34 4.89
CA ARG A 316 21.22 18.57 6.02
C ARG A 316 20.51 18.30 7.34
N THR A 317 20.66 17.10 7.89
CA THR A 317 20.11 16.76 9.21
C THR A 317 20.86 17.51 10.31
N LYS A 318 20.15 18.40 11.01
CA LYS A 318 20.65 19.13 12.19
C LYS A 318 19.53 19.24 13.21
N ASN A 319 19.72 18.65 14.38
CA ASN A 319 18.70 18.59 15.42
C ASN A 319 19.33 18.36 16.80
N TYR A 320 18.47 18.06 17.78
CA TYR A 320 18.85 17.85 19.18
C TYR A 320 18.85 16.37 19.61
N GLN A 321 18.65 15.43 18.68
CA GLN A 321 18.75 13.99 18.97
C GLN A 321 20.21 13.58 19.10
N ARG A 322 20.52 12.68 20.04
CA ARG A 322 21.86 12.18 20.35
C ARG A 322 21.82 10.70 20.76
N ASP A 323 22.99 10.07 20.70
CA ASP A 323 23.32 8.76 21.29
C ASP A 323 22.56 7.60 20.63
N GLY A 324 22.05 6.66 21.42
CA GLY A 324 21.40 5.44 20.96
C GLY A 324 22.39 4.34 20.52
N PRO A 325 21.98 3.07 20.55
CA PRO A 325 22.80 1.95 20.08
C PRO A 325 23.22 2.13 18.61
N GLN A 326 24.45 1.72 18.31
CA GLN A 326 25.04 1.79 16.96
C GLN A 326 24.97 3.20 16.36
N CYS A 327 25.21 4.24 17.17
CA CYS A 327 25.54 5.56 16.64
C CYS A 327 26.89 5.47 15.91
N VAL A 328 26.88 5.65 14.59
CA VAL A 328 28.04 5.41 13.70
C VAL A 328 28.55 6.66 12.99
N ASP A 329 27.85 7.79 13.11
CA ASP A 329 28.32 9.09 12.68
C ASP A 329 29.05 9.82 13.81
N ASP A 330 29.33 11.12 13.65
CA ASP A 330 29.98 11.94 14.67
C ASP A 330 29.03 12.35 15.81
N ASN A 331 27.79 11.83 15.85
CA ASN A 331 26.74 12.18 16.81
C ASN A 331 26.48 13.70 16.90
N GLN A 332 26.70 14.43 15.80
CA GLN A 332 26.65 15.91 15.75
C GLN A 332 27.71 16.62 16.61
N GLY A 333 28.77 15.91 17.03
CA GLY A 333 29.92 16.44 17.74
C GLY A 333 29.58 17.19 19.04
N GLY A 334 30.28 18.30 19.28
CA GLY A 334 30.09 19.16 20.46
C GLY A 334 28.95 20.18 20.34
N ALA A 335 28.05 20.04 19.36
CA ALA A 335 26.95 20.99 19.18
C ALA A 335 25.97 20.95 20.36
N PRO A 336 25.40 22.11 20.81
CA PRO A 336 24.38 22.14 21.86
C PRO A 336 23.26 21.12 21.61
N ASN A 337 22.90 20.36 22.64
CA ASN A 337 21.92 19.27 22.57
C ASN A 337 20.57 19.61 23.23
N TYR A 338 20.29 20.89 23.48
CA TYR A 338 19.04 21.38 24.06
C TYR A 338 18.48 22.60 23.29
N PHE A 339 17.15 22.76 23.31
CA PHE A 339 16.44 23.88 22.66
C PHE A 339 15.41 24.51 23.61
N PRO A 340 15.29 25.85 23.67
CA PRO A 340 16.15 26.83 23.00
C PRO A 340 17.55 26.92 23.63
N ASN A 341 18.52 27.47 22.90
CA ASN A 341 19.88 27.74 23.41
C ASN A 341 20.49 29.03 22.81
N SER A 342 21.49 29.59 23.50
CA SER A 342 22.20 30.82 23.10
C SER A 342 23.52 30.54 22.37
N PHE A 343 23.75 29.31 21.91
CA PHE A 343 25.05 28.82 21.41
C PHE A 343 24.98 28.38 19.94
N SER A 344 24.10 29.01 19.15
CA SER A 344 23.95 28.76 17.71
C SER A 344 23.58 27.31 17.35
N GLY A 345 22.84 26.61 18.22
CA GLY A 345 22.24 25.32 17.88
C GLY A 345 21.18 25.44 16.78
N PRO A 346 20.70 24.31 16.24
CA PRO A 346 19.66 24.31 15.21
C PRO A 346 18.39 25.07 15.63
N VAL A 347 17.82 25.88 14.73
CA VAL A 347 16.58 26.62 14.97
C VAL A 347 15.45 26.06 14.09
N ASP A 348 14.22 26.22 14.54
CA ASP A 348 13.03 25.93 13.76
C ASP A 348 12.88 26.91 12.58
N ASN A 349 12.14 26.48 11.56
CA ASN A 349 11.86 27.29 10.38
C ASN A 349 10.34 27.53 10.26
N PRO A 350 9.82 28.72 10.63
CA PRO A 350 8.40 29.01 10.57
C PRO A 350 7.77 28.88 9.17
N SER A 351 8.55 28.94 8.09
CA SER A 351 8.03 28.72 6.72
C SER A 351 7.61 27.27 6.44
N ASN A 352 7.99 26.34 7.33
CA ASN A 352 7.68 24.91 7.26
C ASN A 352 6.50 24.52 8.15
N LEU A 353 5.84 25.47 8.83
CA LEU A 353 4.64 25.18 9.62
C LEU A 353 3.56 24.50 8.76
N GLU A 354 2.88 23.54 9.37
CA GLU A 354 1.77 22.82 8.79
C GLU A 354 0.57 23.75 8.53
N SER A 355 -0.24 23.40 7.54
CA SER A 355 -1.48 24.13 7.28
C SER A 355 -2.50 23.96 8.41
N GLU A 356 -3.04 25.10 8.86
CA GLU A 356 -4.12 25.15 9.85
C GLU A 356 -5.44 24.64 9.26
N PHE A 357 -6.25 23.98 10.09
CA PHE A 357 -7.61 23.56 9.74
C PHE A 357 -8.48 23.51 11.00
N SER A 358 -9.77 23.76 10.82
CA SER A 358 -10.76 23.68 11.91
C SER A 358 -11.27 22.26 12.09
N ILE A 359 -11.51 21.88 13.34
CA ILE A 359 -12.16 20.62 13.70
C ILE A 359 -13.41 20.90 14.53
N SER A 360 -14.41 20.02 14.43
CA SER A 360 -15.63 20.07 15.23
C SER A 360 -16.04 18.66 15.65
N GLY A 361 -16.70 18.54 16.82
CA GLY A 361 -17.15 17.26 17.38
C GLY A 361 -16.50 16.93 18.74
N ASP A 362 -17.02 15.88 19.36
CA ASP A 362 -16.53 15.37 20.65
C ASP A 362 -15.29 14.49 20.46
N VAL A 363 -14.41 14.45 21.46
CA VAL A 363 -13.34 13.42 21.50
C VAL A 363 -13.97 12.08 21.91
N LYS A 364 -14.28 11.23 20.92
CA LYS A 364 -14.80 9.87 21.14
C LYS A 364 -14.44 8.90 20.02
N ARG A 365 -14.72 7.61 20.23
CA ARG A 365 -14.56 6.56 19.22
C ARG A 365 -15.79 6.53 18.29
N TYR A 366 -15.76 7.31 17.23
CA TYR A 366 -16.82 7.30 16.22
C TYR A 366 -16.83 5.98 15.45
N ASN A 367 -17.93 5.23 15.57
CA ASN A 367 -18.15 4.01 14.80
C ASN A 367 -18.39 4.36 13.32
N THR A 368 -17.83 3.56 12.41
CA THR A 368 -17.98 3.72 10.96
C THR A 368 -18.76 2.56 10.33
N ALA A 369 -19.49 1.77 11.15
CA ALA A 369 -20.24 0.60 10.68
C ALA A 369 -21.39 0.96 9.73
N ASP A 370 -22.02 2.12 9.92
CA ASP A 370 -23.10 2.64 9.07
C ASP A 370 -22.58 3.23 7.74
N GLU A 371 -21.25 3.27 7.61
CA GLU A 371 -20.49 3.32 6.38
C GLU A 371 -21.10 2.56 5.19
N ASP A 372 -21.32 3.17 4.02
CA ASP A 372 -21.62 2.42 2.80
C ASP A 372 -20.48 1.43 2.50
N ASN A 373 -20.80 0.16 2.32
CA ASN A 373 -19.83 -0.92 2.10
C ASN A 373 -19.94 -1.55 0.70
N TYR A 374 -20.95 -1.17 -0.08
CA TYR A 374 -21.42 -1.98 -1.21
C TYR A 374 -21.57 -1.22 -2.52
N SER A 375 -21.90 0.09 -2.49
CA SER A 375 -22.22 0.80 -3.75
C SER A 375 -21.06 0.82 -4.73
N GLN A 376 -19.84 1.15 -4.28
CA GLN A 376 -18.66 1.14 -5.15
C GLN A 376 -18.26 -0.27 -5.60
N VAL A 377 -18.56 -1.29 -4.79
CA VAL A 377 -18.32 -2.70 -5.15
C VAL A 377 -19.26 -3.13 -6.28
N GLY A 378 -20.55 -2.75 -6.19
CA GLY A 378 -21.51 -2.99 -7.27
C GLY A 378 -21.12 -2.28 -8.56
N VAL A 379 -20.55 -1.06 -8.46
CA VAL A 379 -19.98 -0.36 -9.62
C VAL A 379 -18.76 -1.10 -10.19
N PHE A 380 -17.85 -1.58 -9.33
CA PHE A 380 -16.70 -2.38 -9.76
C PHE A 380 -17.15 -3.63 -10.53
N TRP A 381 -18.08 -4.40 -9.97
CA TRP A 381 -18.69 -5.56 -10.61
C TRP A 381 -19.32 -5.22 -11.96
N ARG A 382 -20.25 -4.25 -12.00
CA ARG A 382 -21.08 -3.98 -13.19
C ARG A 382 -20.37 -3.19 -14.28
N LYS A 383 -19.47 -2.27 -13.93
CA LYS A 383 -18.92 -1.27 -14.87
C LYS A 383 -17.42 -1.39 -15.10
N VAL A 384 -16.67 -1.98 -14.18
CA VAL A 384 -15.20 -2.10 -14.32
C VAL A 384 -14.83 -3.46 -14.90
N LEU A 385 -15.47 -4.53 -14.43
CA LEU A 385 -15.16 -5.89 -14.89
C LEU A 385 -15.93 -6.27 -16.15
N LYS A 386 -15.21 -6.87 -17.10
CA LYS A 386 -15.75 -7.58 -18.26
C LYS A 386 -16.38 -8.92 -17.83
N PRO A 387 -17.29 -9.50 -18.64
CA PRO A 387 -17.94 -10.78 -18.29
C PRO A 387 -16.97 -11.92 -17.93
N ALA A 388 -15.89 -12.10 -18.71
CA ALA A 388 -14.90 -13.14 -18.41
C ALA A 388 -14.11 -12.87 -17.10
N GLU A 389 -13.87 -11.61 -16.77
CA GLU A 389 -13.20 -11.22 -15.52
C GLU A 389 -14.12 -11.45 -14.30
N ARG A 390 -15.44 -11.23 -14.46
CA ARG A 390 -16.44 -11.56 -13.44
C ARG A 390 -16.49 -13.06 -13.15
N GLN A 391 -16.44 -13.88 -14.20
CA GLN A 391 -16.37 -15.33 -14.04
C GLN A 391 -15.14 -15.75 -13.24
N ARG A 392 -13.95 -15.26 -13.63
CA ARG A 392 -12.71 -15.58 -12.89
C ARG A 392 -12.74 -15.07 -11.46
N LEU A 393 -13.29 -13.89 -11.21
CA LEU A 393 -13.48 -13.37 -9.85
C LEU A 393 -14.33 -14.31 -8.99
N VAL A 394 -15.46 -14.78 -9.53
CA VAL A 394 -16.33 -15.76 -8.86
C VAL A 394 -15.59 -17.07 -8.60
N GLU A 395 -14.84 -17.57 -9.59
CA GLU A 395 -14.05 -18.80 -9.49
C GLU A 395 -12.98 -18.70 -8.41
N ASN A 396 -12.27 -17.57 -8.35
CA ASN A 396 -11.22 -17.32 -7.36
C ASN A 396 -11.81 -17.20 -5.95
N ILE A 397 -12.92 -16.48 -5.77
CA ILE A 397 -13.60 -16.36 -4.46
C ILE A 397 -14.11 -17.72 -3.99
N ALA A 398 -14.90 -18.40 -4.83
CA ALA A 398 -15.50 -19.69 -4.48
C ALA A 398 -14.42 -20.77 -4.24
N GLY A 399 -13.35 -20.77 -5.06
CA GLY A 399 -12.22 -21.70 -4.92
C GLY A 399 -11.46 -21.54 -3.60
N HIS A 400 -11.46 -20.35 -3.01
CA HIS A 400 -10.92 -20.12 -1.67
C HIS A 400 -11.97 -20.40 -0.57
N ALA A 401 -13.18 -19.86 -0.71
CA ALA A 401 -14.26 -19.95 0.28
C ALA A 401 -14.79 -21.36 0.51
N ILE A 402 -14.71 -22.26 -0.48
CA ILE A 402 -15.10 -23.67 -0.32
C ILE A 402 -14.31 -24.40 0.79
N ASN A 403 -13.16 -23.86 1.20
CA ASN A 403 -12.34 -24.41 2.28
C ASN A 403 -12.74 -23.92 3.67
N ALA A 404 -13.65 -22.94 3.76
CA ALA A 404 -14.17 -22.45 5.03
C ALA A 404 -15.41 -23.24 5.47
N SER A 405 -15.77 -23.12 6.74
CA SER A 405 -16.98 -23.66 7.33
C SER A 405 -18.25 -23.19 6.61
N ASP A 406 -19.26 -24.05 6.51
CA ASP A 406 -20.47 -23.80 5.71
C ASP A 406 -21.21 -22.50 6.11
N PHE A 407 -21.23 -22.16 7.39
CA PHE A 407 -21.87 -20.92 7.86
C PHE A 407 -21.13 -19.66 7.40
N LEU A 408 -19.80 -19.74 7.24
CA LEU A 408 -18.98 -18.66 6.69
C LEU A 408 -19.24 -18.51 5.20
N GLN A 409 -19.31 -19.61 4.45
CA GLN A 409 -19.67 -19.59 3.04
C GLN A 409 -21.02 -18.91 2.78
N LYS A 410 -22.03 -19.17 3.64
CA LYS A 410 -23.31 -18.46 3.59
C LYS A 410 -23.15 -16.95 3.82
N ARG A 411 -22.27 -16.54 4.73
CA ARG A 411 -21.99 -15.11 5.00
C ARG A 411 -21.22 -14.45 3.85
N VAL A 412 -20.31 -15.18 3.20
CA VAL A 412 -19.64 -14.75 1.95
C VAL A 412 -20.69 -14.40 0.91
N VAL A 413 -21.57 -15.34 0.56
CA VAL A 413 -22.64 -15.13 -0.42
C VAL A 413 -23.52 -13.94 -0.02
N LYS A 414 -23.94 -13.87 1.25
CA LYS A 414 -24.76 -12.77 1.76
C LYS A 414 -24.13 -11.40 1.51
N ASN A 415 -22.85 -11.23 1.85
CA ASN A 415 -22.17 -9.93 1.71
C ASN A 415 -22.04 -9.52 0.24
N PHE A 416 -21.66 -10.44 -0.65
CA PHE A 416 -21.54 -10.13 -2.08
C PHE A 416 -22.89 -9.88 -2.74
N SER A 417 -23.97 -10.53 -2.29
CA SER A 417 -25.35 -10.20 -2.71
C SER A 417 -25.78 -8.77 -2.36
N GLN A 418 -25.21 -8.15 -1.32
CA GLN A 418 -25.50 -6.75 -0.99
C GLN A 418 -24.87 -5.77 -1.99
N ALA A 419 -23.74 -6.13 -2.61
CA ALA A 419 -23.11 -5.34 -3.66
C ALA A 419 -23.85 -5.47 -5.00
N ASP A 420 -24.22 -6.70 -5.35
CA ASP A 420 -25.02 -7.01 -6.54
C ASP A 420 -25.66 -8.42 -6.39
N PRO A 421 -26.97 -8.58 -6.61
CA PRO A 421 -27.63 -9.89 -6.51
C PRO A 421 -27.06 -10.95 -7.46
N GLU A 422 -26.62 -10.57 -8.66
CA GLU A 422 -26.02 -11.50 -9.62
C GLU A 422 -24.66 -11.98 -9.12
N TYR A 423 -23.88 -11.10 -8.48
CA TYR A 423 -22.56 -11.42 -7.95
C TYR A 423 -22.65 -12.49 -6.85
N GLY A 424 -23.56 -12.30 -5.89
CA GLY A 424 -23.80 -13.30 -4.84
C GLY A 424 -24.36 -14.62 -5.38
N ARG A 425 -25.31 -14.58 -6.33
CA ARG A 425 -25.86 -15.77 -6.99
C ARG A 425 -24.76 -16.58 -7.69
N ALA A 426 -23.89 -15.92 -8.45
CA ALA A 426 -22.81 -16.59 -9.17
C ALA A 426 -21.80 -17.28 -8.21
N ILE A 427 -21.49 -16.64 -7.07
CA ILE A 427 -20.65 -17.26 -6.03
C ILE A 427 -21.33 -18.50 -5.44
N GLN A 428 -22.62 -18.42 -5.13
CA GLN A 428 -23.39 -19.54 -4.60
C GLN A 428 -23.39 -20.72 -5.58
N GLU A 429 -23.72 -20.48 -6.86
CA GLU A 429 -23.72 -21.51 -7.90
C GLU A 429 -22.35 -22.18 -8.05
N LYS A 430 -21.26 -21.40 -8.01
CA LYS A 430 -19.91 -21.96 -8.10
C LYS A 430 -19.53 -22.77 -6.85
N LEU A 431 -19.91 -22.31 -5.66
CA LEU A 431 -19.70 -23.08 -4.42
C LEU A 431 -20.43 -24.42 -4.48
N ASP A 432 -21.69 -24.44 -4.93
CA ASP A 432 -22.48 -25.66 -5.04
C ASP A 432 -21.87 -26.65 -6.04
N GLN A 433 -21.39 -26.15 -7.18
CA GLN A 433 -20.63 -26.96 -8.14
C GLN A 433 -19.37 -27.57 -7.52
N LEU A 434 -18.57 -26.78 -6.78
CA LEU A 434 -17.36 -27.27 -6.12
C LEU A 434 -17.66 -28.28 -5.02
N LYS A 435 -18.75 -28.11 -4.26
CA LYS A 435 -19.21 -29.10 -3.26
C LYS A 435 -19.60 -30.42 -3.90
N ALA A 436 -20.35 -30.37 -5.01
CA ALA A 436 -20.72 -31.56 -5.76
C ALA A 436 -19.49 -32.31 -6.29
N GLN A 437 -18.50 -31.58 -6.83
CA GLN A 437 -17.23 -32.16 -7.29
C GLN A 437 -16.43 -32.82 -6.16
N ARG A 438 -16.36 -32.20 -4.97
CA ARG A 438 -15.70 -32.79 -3.80
C ARG A 438 -16.37 -34.07 -3.35
N LYS A 439 -17.71 -34.09 -3.28
CA LYS A 439 -18.49 -35.27 -2.90
C LYS A 439 -18.30 -36.43 -3.90
N ALA A 440 -18.23 -36.13 -5.19
CA ALA A 440 -17.95 -37.12 -6.22
C ALA A 440 -16.53 -37.73 -6.05
N LYS A 441 -15.51 -36.90 -5.77
CA LYS A 441 -14.14 -37.39 -5.53
C LYS A 441 -14.01 -38.21 -4.25
N SER A 442 -14.69 -37.83 -3.16
CA SER A 442 -14.64 -38.59 -1.91
C SER A 442 -15.45 -39.89 -1.98
N GLY A 443 -16.53 -39.93 -2.77
CA GLY A 443 -17.32 -41.14 -3.01
C GLY A 443 -16.59 -42.22 -3.81
N VAL A 444 -15.63 -41.85 -4.67
CA VAL A 444 -14.81 -42.80 -5.45
C VAL A 444 -13.72 -43.48 -4.61
N SER A 445 -13.31 -42.88 -3.49
CA SER A 445 -12.29 -43.46 -2.58
C SER A 445 -12.86 -44.56 -1.65
N ALA A 446 -14.17 -44.75 -1.58
CA ALA A 446 -14.80 -45.76 -0.72
C ALA A 446 -15.10 -47.09 -1.47
N GLN A 447 -14.67 -47.23 -2.72
CA GLN A 447 -14.87 -48.42 -3.56
C GLN A 447 -13.56 -49.03 -4.11
N LEU A 448 -12.41 -48.65 -3.54
CA LEU A 448 -11.11 -49.33 -3.69
C LEU A 448 -10.60 -49.67 -2.29
#